data_AF-A0A1F0DR43-F1
#
_entry.id   AF-A0A1F0DR43-F1
#
_cell.length_a   1.000
_cell.length_b   1.000
_cell.length_c   1.000
_cell.angle_alpha   90.00
_cell.angle_beta   90.00
_cell.angle_gamma   90.00
#
_symmetry.space_group_name_H-M   'P 1'
#
loop_
_entity.id
_entity.type
_entity.pdbx_description
1 polymer ?
#
loop_
_entity_poly.entity_id
_entity_poly.type
_entity_poly.pdbx_seq_one_letter_code
_entity_poly.pdbx_strand_id
1 'polypeptide(L)'
;MGFFTDNNIATILGGGLCGGITGVITLIGVRWQVIREEKRQEKDKCLGILENLKYTLDRNLEINNDNGIYYLFSYIIEDWWVSNYKKEFYLTFNENIFKNDYKDLIKFKFYKEIYEMRVKLQNIEKNYNFLSINLNKKNLLFNNLFKEIKNKYEENINSENIMLKNYFEWLNIFSEFLYNLSLPLFILIRSGDCSYFKDKVIEKLEEIKKYYGSSYFKEVNKDEIDKVFNNKKSDIKEKVVRLVELINYTAIRLTEEIKSNNFRNKIETNIDELYFYAVSEQDLINDLEYINNKIKNLKEKIEAEIEEYKK
;
A
#
# COMPACT_ATOMS: atom_id res chain seq x y z
N MET A 1 -54.99 18.52 -11.31
CA MET A 1 -55.53 19.85 -11.63
C MET A 1 -56.98 19.87 -11.15
N GLY A 2 -57.28 20.67 -10.13
CA GLY A 2 -58.57 20.72 -9.45
C GLY A 2 -58.49 21.82 -8.42
N PHE A 3 -58.57 23.05 -8.93
CA PHE A 3 -58.52 24.30 -8.19
C PHE A 3 -59.62 24.35 -7.12
N PHE A 4 -59.27 24.99 -6.01
CA PHE A 4 -60.19 25.51 -5.00
C PHE A 4 -61.34 26.27 -5.67
N THR A 5 -62.58 25.91 -5.35
CA THR A 5 -63.78 26.68 -5.73
C THR A 5 -64.13 27.70 -4.64
N ASP A 6 -64.46 28.92 -5.06
CA ASP A 6 -64.61 30.13 -4.24
C ASP A 6 -65.69 30.08 -3.15
N ASN A 7 -66.49 29.02 -3.07
CA ASN A 7 -67.63 28.95 -2.15
C ASN A 7 -67.28 28.41 -0.74
N ASN A 8 -66.04 28.02 -0.46
CA ASN A 8 -65.61 27.60 0.89
C ASN A 8 -64.85 28.68 1.69
N ILE A 9 -64.58 29.85 1.10
CA ILE A 9 -63.89 30.94 1.80
C ILE A 9 -64.84 31.69 2.76
N ALA A 10 -66.14 31.72 2.45
CA ALA A 10 -67.13 32.41 3.29
C ALA A 10 -67.43 31.69 4.61
N THR A 11 -67.34 30.35 4.67
CA THR A 11 -67.57 29.58 5.91
C THR A 11 -66.38 29.67 6.89
N ILE A 12 -65.17 30.00 6.39
CA ILE A 12 -63.98 30.20 7.22
C ILE A 12 -63.97 31.60 7.87
N LEU A 13 -64.60 32.59 7.23
CA LEU A 13 -64.62 33.97 7.73
C LEU A 13 -65.69 34.25 8.79
N GLY A 14 -66.64 33.33 9.01
CA GLY A 14 -67.61 33.40 10.12
C GLY A 14 -67.09 32.90 11.48
N GLY A 15 -65.92 32.24 11.51
CA GLY A 15 -65.26 31.71 12.73
C GLY A 15 -63.99 32.49 13.13
N GLY A 16 -63.94 33.77 12.76
CA GLY A 16 -62.75 34.60 12.51
C GLY A 16 -61.80 34.96 13.65
N LEU A 17 -61.84 34.30 14.81
CA LEU A 17 -60.83 34.50 15.87
C LEU A 17 -60.20 33.20 16.39
N CYS A 18 -60.91 32.07 16.33
CA CYS A 18 -60.36 30.77 16.72
C CYS A 18 -59.68 30.02 15.55
N GLY A 19 -60.05 30.30 14.30
CA GLY A 19 -59.44 29.65 13.12
C GLY A 19 -58.04 30.17 12.76
N GLY A 20 -57.78 31.47 12.96
CA GLY A 20 -56.48 32.09 12.65
C GLY A 20 -55.36 31.63 13.58
N ILE A 21 -55.62 31.57 14.89
CA ILE A 21 -54.67 31.08 15.89
C ILE A 21 -54.43 29.58 15.72
N THR A 22 -55.49 28.80 15.50
CA THR A 22 -55.37 27.34 15.26
C THR A 22 -54.64 27.02 13.95
N GLY A 23 -54.87 27.80 12.89
CA GLY A 23 -54.15 27.67 11.61
C GLY A 23 -52.66 27.99 11.73
N VAL A 24 -52.29 29.04 12.46
CA VAL A 24 -50.89 29.41 12.73
C VAL A 24 -50.19 28.34 13.60
N ILE A 25 -50.83 27.85 14.66
CA ILE A 25 -50.30 26.76 15.51
C ILE A 25 -50.10 25.48 14.69
N THR A 26 -51.03 25.15 13.79
CA THR A 26 -50.92 23.98 12.90
C THR A 26 -49.76 24.13 11.92
N LEU A 27 -49.58 25.31 11.30
CA LEU A 27 -48.46 25.58 10.41
C LEU A 27 -47.10 25.55 11.14
N ILE A 28 -47.04 26.06 12.37
CA ILE A 28 -45.83 25.96 13.22
C ILE A 28 -45.54 24.49 13.56
N GLY A 29 -46.56 23.70 13.88
CA GLY A 29 -46.44 22.26 14.15
C GLY A 29 -45.92 21.48 12.95
N VAL A 30 -46.50 21.70 11.76
CA VAL A 30 -46.03 21.09 10.50
C VAL A 30 -44.60 21.51 10.19
N ARG A 31 -44.28 22.80 10.30
CA ARG A 31 -42.91 23.30 10.09
C ARG A 31 -41.92 22.67 11.07
N TRP A 32 -42.31 22.48 12.34
CA TRP A 32 -41.47 21.84 13.34
C TRP A 32 -41.27 20.34 13.07
N GLN A 33 -42.29 19.65 12.56
CA GLN A 33 -42.18 18.26 12.10
C GLN A 33 -41.23 18.14 10.91
N VAL A 34 -41.37 19.00 9.90
CA VAL A 34 -40.47 19.03 8.73
C VAL A 34 -39.03 19.27 9.16
N ILE A 35 -38.76 20.27 10.01
CA ILE A 35 -37.41 20.56 10.53
C ILE A 35 -36.84 19.35 11.30
N ARG A 36 -37.67 18.66 12.10
CA ARG A 36 -37.24 17.48 12.85
C ARG A 36 -36.90 16.32 11.91
N GLU A 37 -37.69 16.13 10.85
CA GLU A 37 -37.48 15.10 9.85
C GLU A 37 -36.22 15.38 9.00
N GLU A 38 -36.02 16.62 8.56
CA GLU A 38 -34.80 17.06 7.86
C GLU A 38 -33.55 16.82 8.71
N LYS A 39 -33.58 17.20 10.00
CA LYS A 39 -32.47 16.94 10.93
C LYS A 39 -32.20 15.45 11.13
N ARG A 40 -33.25 14.62 11.14
CA ARG A 40 -33.11 13.16 11.25
C ARG A 40 -32.50 12.58 9.98
N GLN A 41 -32.96 13.00 8.81
CA GLN A 41 -32.39 12.58 7.52
C GLN A 41 -30.92 12.99 7.39
N GLU A 42 -30.57 14.21 7.80
CA GLU A 42 -29.18 14.68 7.82
C GLU A 42 -28.30 13.85 8.75
N LYS A 43 -28.81 13.54 9.95
CA LYS A 43 -28.17 12.66 10.93
C LYS A 43 -27.94 11.25 10.38
N ASP A 44 -28.97 10.64 9.80
CA ASP A 44 -28.93 9.30 9.20
C ASP A 44 -27.94 9.26 8.02
N LYS A 45 -27.89 10.32 7.21
CA LYS A 45 -26.92 10.46 6.12
C LYS A 45 -25.48 10.54 6.62
N CYS A 46 -25.21 11.36 7.65
CA CYS A 46 -23.88 11.46 8.25
C CYS A 46 -23.43 10.12 8.85
N LEU A 47 -24.33 9.41 9.55
CA LEU A 47 -24.08 8.06 10.05
C LEU A 47 -23.73 7.09 8.92
N GLY A 48 -24.50 7.10 7.82
CA GLY A 48 -24.22 6.25 6.66
C GLY A 48 -22.83 6.49 6.05
N ILE A 49 -22.38 7.76 5.99
CA ILE A 49 -21.02 8.09 5.55
C ILE A 49 -19.98 7.50 6.50
N LEU A 50 -20.13 7.74 7.81
CA LEU A 50 -19.18 7.26 8.82
C LEU A 50 -19.08 5.74 8.85
N GLU A 51 -20.20 5.02 8.75
CA GLU A 51 -20.22 3.56 8.72
C GLU A 51 -19.56 3.02 7.44
N ASN A 52 -19.75 3.67 6.28
CA ASN A 52 -19.06 3.29 5.05
C ASN A 52 -17.53 3.48 5.17
N LEU A 53 -17.08 4.62 5.71
CA LEU A 53 -15.66 4.87 5.94
C LEU A 53 -15.07 3.85 6.91
N LYS A 54 -15.75 3.57 8.01
CA LYS A 54 -15.35 2.56 8.99
C LYS A 54 -15.20 1.18 8.33
N TYR A 55 -16.18 0.76 7.55
CA TYR A 55 -16.14 -0.52 6.84
C TYR A 55 -14.89 -0.64 5.96
N THR A 56 -14.56 0.39 5.17
CA THR A 56 -13.33 0.38 4.35
C THR A 56 -12.08 0.26 5.22
N LEU A 57 -11.99 0.99 6.33
CA LEU A 57 -10.84 0.93 7.23
C LEU A 57 -10.70 -0.43 7.91
N ASP A 58 -11.80 -1.03 8.36
CA ASP A 58 -11.83 -2.36 8.97
C ASP A 58 -11.29 -3.43 8.02
N ARG A 59 -11.78 -3.43 6.78
CA ARG A 59 -11.33 -4.36 5.74
C ARG A 59 -9.85 -4.17 5.43
N ASN A 60 -9.38 -2.93 5.35
CA ASN A 60 -7.96 -2.65 5.13
C ASN A 60 -7.07 -3.10 6.30
N LEU A 61 -7.54 -3.08 7.55
CA LEU A 61 -6.80 -3.65 8.68
C LEU A 61 -6.67 -5.18 8.58
N GLU A 62 -7.72 -5.86 8.12
CA GLU A 62 -7.67 -7.31 7.86
C GLU A 62 -6.67 -7.64 6.76
N ILE A 63 -6.72 -6.90 5.65
CA ILE A 63 -5.78 -7.02 4.53
C ILE A 63 -4.35 -6.75 4.97
N ASN A 64 -4.12 -5.78 5.86
CA ASN A 64 -2.78 -5.47 6.32
C ASN A 64 -2.13 -6.63 7.10
N ASN A 65 -2.90 -7.56 7.65
CA ASN A 65 -2.34 -8.77 8.27
C ASN A 65 -1.90 -9.82 7.24
N ASP A 66 -2.11 -9.55 5.95
CA ASP A 66 -1.62 -10.34 4.85
C ASP A 66 -0.20 -9.96 4.43
N ASN A 67 0.65 -10.98 4.27
CA ASN A 67 1.98 -10.82 3.71
C ASN A 67 2.04 -11.02 2.17
N GLY A 68 0.93 -11.36 1.52
CA GLY A 68 0.88 -11.69 0.08
C GLY A 68 1.35 -10.58 -0.86
N ILE A 69 1.05 -9.32 -0.53
CA ILE A 69 1.52 -8.16 -1.31
C ILE A 69 3.05 -8.16 -1.46
N TYR A 70 3.76 -8.70 -0.47
CA TYR A 70 5.21 -8.72 -0.47
C TYR A 70 5.80 -9.73 -1.48
N TYR A 71 5.02 -10.62 -2.07
CA TYR A 71 5.52 -11.45 -3.19
C TYR A 71 5.95 -10.61 -4.39
N LEU A 72 5.39 -9.41 -4.56
CA LEU A 72 5.75 -8.50 -5.64
C LEU A 72 7.23 -8.09 -5.61
N PHE A 73 7.91 -8.19 -4.48
CA PHE A 73 9.31 -7.77 -4.33
C PHE A 73 10.30 -8.87 -4.67
N SER A 74 9.84 -10.11 -4.82
CA SER A 74 10.75 -11.18 -5.25
C SER A 74 11.01 -11.05 -6.75
N TYR A 75 12.27 -11.25 -7.13
CA TYR A 75 12.71 -11.24 -8.53
C TYR A 75 12.66 -12.61 -9.21
N ILE A 76 12.27 -13.65 -8.46
CA ILE A 76 12.35 -15.06 -8.91
C ILE A 76 11.03 -15.81 -8.78
N ILE A 77 9.96 -15.14 -8.35
CA ILE A 77 8.64 -15.74 -8.21
C ILE A 77 7.90 -15.65 -9.55
N GLU A 78 7.27 -16.74 -9.97
CA GLU A 78 6.42 -16.74 -11.16
C GLU A 78 5.01 -16.18 -10.88
N ASP A 79 4.40 -15.51 -11.86
CA ASP A 79 3.08 -14.87 -11.73
C ASP A 79 1.97 -15.81 -11.27
N TRP A 80 2.06 -17.11 -11.60
CA TRP A 80 1.06 -18.08 -11.17
C TRP A 80 1.02 -18.25 -9.65
N TRP A 81 2.14 -18.05 -8.95
CA TRP A 81 2.17 -18.11 -7.49
C TRP A 81 1.41 -16.95 -6.88
N VAL A 82 1.59 -15.74 -7.42
CA VAL A 82 0.85 -14.54 -7.00
C VAL A 82 -0.63 -14.69 -7.34
N SER A 83 -0.94 -15.20 -8.53
CA SER A 83 -2.33 -15.42 -9.00
C SER A 83 -3.09 -16.46 -8.16
N ASN A 84 -2.39 -17.49 -7.66
CA ASN A 84 -2.99 -18.50 -6.79
C ASN A 84 -3.09 -18.05 -5.33
N TYR A 85 -2.41 -16.97 -4.95
CA TYR A 85 -2.60 -16.35 -3.66
C TYR A 85 -3.91 -15.56 -3.65
N LYS A 86 -5.01 -16.26 -3.38
CA LYS A 86 -6.34 -15.66 -3.18
C LYS A 86 -6.29 -14.70 -2.00
N LYS A 87 -6.09 -13.41 -2.24
CA LYS A 87 -6.27 -12.42 -1.19
C LYS A 87 -6.77 -11.07 -1.65
N GLU A 88 -7.28 -10.35 -0.66
CA GLU A 88 -8.09 -9.15 -0.78
C GLU A 88 -7.18 -7.92 -0.89
N PHE A 89 -7.48 -7.03 -1.83
CA PHE A 89 -6.70 -5.82 -2.06
C PHE A 89 -7.19 -4.68 -1.18
N TYR A 90 -6.27 -3.76 -0.83
CA TYR A 90 -6.63 -2.52 -0.15
C TYR A 90 -7.81 -1.87 -0.86
N LEU A 91 -8.90 -1.69 -0.13
CA LEU A 91 -10.11 -1.05 -0.61
C LEU A 91 -9.92 0.45 -0.57
N THR A 92 -10.27 1.10 -1.67
CA THR A 92 -10.44 2.55 -1.71
C THR A 92 -11.80 2.94 -1.13
N PHE A 93 -11.91 4.17 -0.62
CA PHE A 93 -13.18 4.69 -0.15
C PHE A 93 -14.16 4.90 -1.31
N ASN A 94 -15.45 4.81 -1.01
CA ASN A 94 -16.49 5.08 -2.00
C ASN A 94 -16.40 6.53 -2.52
N GLU A 95 -16.12 6.67 -3.82
CA GLU A 95 -15.98 7.95 -4.51
C GLU A 95 -17.23 8.85 -4.42
N ASN A 96 -18.42 8.27 -4.24
CA ASN A 96 -19.65 9.05 -4.07
C ASN A 96 -19.62 9.92 -2.82
N ILE A 97 -18.93 9.49 -1.76
CA ILE A 97 -18.77 10.28 -0.52
C ILE A 97 -18.08 11.62 -0.83
N PHE A 98 -17.06 11.59 -1.69
CA PHE A 98 -16.24 12.76 -2.03
C PHE A 98 -16.85 13.62 -3.13
N LYS A 99 -17.74 13.06 -3.95
CA LYS A 99 -18.39 13.78 -5.07
C LYS A 99 -19.75 14.36 -4.68
N ASN A 100 -20.59 13.54 -4.07
CA ASN A 100 -22.00 13.87 -3.81
C ASN A 100 -22.23 14.31 -2.36
N ASP A 101 -21.47 13.74 -1.42
CA ASP A 101 -21.68 13.94 0.02
C ASP A 101 -20.59 14.80 0.67
N TYR A 102 -19.78 15.50 -0.13
CA TYR A 102 -18.65 16.30 0.35
C TYR A 102 -19.08 17.35 1.40
N LYS A 103 -20.26 17.97 1.22
CA LYS A 103 -20.80 18.95 2.16
C LYS A 103 -21.07 18.37 3.54
N ASP A 104 -21.40 17.08 3.62
CA ASP A 104 -21.63 16.38 4.87
C ASP A 104 -20.30 15.88 5.45
N LEU A 105 -19.38 15.41 4.59
CA LEU A 105 -18.04 14.99 4.98
C LEU A 105 -17.24 16.10 5.69
N ILE A 106 -17.29 17.34 5.21
CA ILE A 106 -16.53 18.46 5.81
C ILE A 106 -17.00 18.87 7.22
N LYS A 107 -18.15 18.35 7.67
CA LYS A 107 -18.65 18.60 9.03
C LYS A 107 -17.81 17.85 10.06
N PHE A 108 -17.19 16.74 9.69
CA PHE A 108 -16.35 15.95 10.58
C PHE A 108 -14.99 16.62 10.78
N LYS A 109 -14.53 16.73 12.03
CA LYS A 109 -13.25 17.40 12.37
C LYS A 109 -12.03 16.77 11.69
N PHE A 110 -12.11 15.49 11.35
CA PHE A 110 -11.04 14.70 10.73
C PHE A 110 -11.19 14.52 9.20
N TYR A 111 -12.05 15.30 8.53
CA TYR A 111 -12.29 15.13 7.08
C TYR A 111 -11.01 15.22 6.21
N LYS A 112 -10.03 16.06 6.61
CA LYS A 112 -8.74 16.17 5.92
C LYS A 112 -7.95 14.87 5.98
N GLU A 113 -7.95 14.21 7.13
CA GLU A 113 -7.29 12.92 7.32
C GLU A 113 -7.94 11.83 6.47
N ILE A 114 -9.28 11.88 6.28
CA ILE A 114 -9.99 10.98 5.35
C ILE A 114 -9.52 11.22 3.90
N TYR A 115 -9.38 12.49 3.50
CA TYR A 115 -8.91 12.82 2.15
C TYR A 115 -7.47 12.37 1.92
N GLU A 116 -6.57 12.62 2.88
CA GLU A 116 -5.18 12.14 2.81
C GLU A 116 -5.13 10.61 2.72
N MET A 117 -5.93 9.91 3.54
CA MET A 117 -6.04 8.45 3.52
C MET A 117 -6.56 7.95 2.17
N ARG A 118 -7.55 8.62 1.56
CA ARG A 118 -8.06 8.29 0.22
C ARG A 118 -6.94 8.31 -0.82
N VAL A 119 -6.16 9.39 -0.87
CA VAL A 119 -5.08 9.55 -1.85
C VAL A 119 -4.02 8.46 -1.65
N LYS A 120 -3.67 8.15 -0.39
CA LYS A 120 -2.73 7.08 -0.07
C LYS A 120 -3.23 5.70 -0.50
N LEU A 121 -4.49 5.35 -0.23
CA LEU A 121 -5.08 4.08 -0.66
C LEU A 121 -5.11 3.96 -2.20
N GLN A 122 -5.43 5.04 -2.91
CA GLN A 122 -5.38 5.09 -4.37
C GLN A 122 -3.96 4.89 -4.93
N ASN A 123 -2.95 5.47 -4.29
CA ASN A 123 -1.55 5.29 -4.69
C ASN A 123 -1.08 3.85 -4.47
N ILE A 124 -1.43 3.24 -3.32
CA ILE A 124 -1.15 1.82 -3.04
C ILE A 124 -1.78 0.94 -4.12
N GLU A 125 -3.06 1.14 -4.42
CA GLU A 125 -3.78 0.39 -5.46
C GLU A 125 -3.09 0.54 -6.83
N LYS A 126 -2.76 1.78 -7.21
CA LYS A 126 -2.08 2.08 -8.48
C LYS A 126 -0.72 1.39 -8.60
N ASN A 127 0.12 1.53 -7.57
CA ASN A 127 1.48 0.97 -7.57
C ASN A 127 1.45 -0.56 -7.53
N TYR A 128 0.57 -1.13 -6.71
CA TYR A 128 0.33 -2.56 -6.68
C TYR A 128 -0.08 -3.09 -8.06
N ASN A 129 -1.09 -2.48 -8.70
CA ASN A 129 -1.57 -2.91 -10.01
C ASN A 129 -0.48 -2.81 -11.07
N PHE A 130 0.30 -1.72 -11.05
CA PHE A 130 1.43 -1.56 -11.95
C PHE A 130 2.46 -2.69 -11.77
N LEU A 131 2.90 -2.96 -10.55
CA LEU A 131 3.89 -3.99 -10.25
C LEU A 131 3.36 -5.40 -10.56
N SER A 132 2.11 -5.67 -10.19
CA SER A 132 1.46 -6.97 -10.40
C SER A 132 1.29 -7.31 -11.87
N ILE A 133 0.85 -6.35 -12.70
CA ILE A 133 0.67 -6.58 -14.15
C ILE A 133 2.02 -6.76 -14.85
N ASN A 134 3.07 -6.13 -14.33
CA ASN A 134 4.41 -6.16 -14.92
C ASN A 134 5.36 -7.16 -14.25
N LEU A 135 4.88 -8.01 -13.35
CA LEU A 135 5.72 -8.90 -12.55
C LEU A 135 6.57 -9.85 -13.42
N ASN A 136 5.93 -10.56 -14.37
CA ASN A 136 6.64 -11.39 -15.35
C ASN A 136 7.72 -10.62 -16.12
N LYS A 137 7.41 -9.40 -16.56
CA LYS A 137 8.36 -8.56 -17.31
C LYS A 137 9.55 -8.20 -16.42
N LYS A 138 9.30 -7.76 -15.18
CA LYS A 138 10.33 -7.44 -14.18
C LYS A 138 11.24 -8.65 -13.93
N ASN A 139 10.66 -9.83 -13.72
CA ASN A 139 11.42 -11.04 -13.43
C ASN A 139 12.22 -11.54 -14.64
N LEU A 140 11.68 -11.41 -15.85
CA LEU A 140 12.41 -11.70 -17.08
C LEU A 140 13.62 -10.77 -17.24
N LEU A 141 13.44 -9.46 -17.02
CA LEU A 141 14.54 -8.50 -17.06
C LEU A 141 15.63 -8.83 -16.04
N PHE A 142 15.24 -9.20 -14.82
CA PHE A 142 16.19 -9.61 -13.79
C PHE A 142 16.93 -10.90 -14.15
N ASN A 143 16.23 -11.92 -14.65
CA ASN A 143 16.85 -13.17 -15.07
C ASN A 143 17.83 -12.97 -16.23
N ASN A 144 17.49 -12.09 -17.18
CA ASN A 144 18.39 -11.71 -18.26
C ASN A 144 19.63 -11.00 -17.71
N LEU A 145 19.44 -10.04 -16.81
CA LEU A 145 20.55 -9.34 -16.14
C LEU A 145 21.47 -10.32 -15.42
N PHE A 146 20.91 -11.21 -14.61
CA PHE A 146 21.66 -12.19 -13.83
C PHE A 146 22.49 -13.11 -14.75
N LYS A 147 21.87 -13.63 -15.82
CA LYS A 147 22.55 -14.47 -16.81
C LYS A 147 23.67 -13.70 -17.51
N GLU A 148 23.42 -12.46 -17.89
CA GLU A 148 24.39 -11.63 -18.58
C GLU A 148 25.60 -11.31 -17.69
N ILE A 149 25.37 -10.86 -16.45
CA ILE A 149 26.43 -10.62 -15.47
C ILE A 149 27.29 -11.87 -15.30
N LYS A 150 26.65 -13.04 -15.15
CA LYS A 150 27.36 -14.31 -15.02
C LYS A 150 28.22 -14.63 -16.24
N ASN A 151 27.67 -14.49 -17.44
CA ASN A 151 28.42 -14.71 -18.68
C ASN A 151 29.64 -13.76 -18.77
N LYS A 152 29.44 -12.47 -18.44
CA LYS A 152 30.52 -11.48 -18.44
C LYS A 152 31.58 -11.77 -17.38
N TYR A 153 31.19 -12.28 -16.22
CA TYR A 153 32.14 -12.75 -15.23
C TYR A 153 33.00 -13.91 -15.79
N GLU A 154 32.37 -14.94 -16.36
CA GLU A 154 33.07 -16.09 -16.94
C GLU A 154 34.01 -15.69 -18.08
N GLU A 155 33.59 -14.77 -18.96
CA GLU A 155 34.42 -14.21 -20.04
C GLU A 155 35.67 -13.46 -19.53
N ASN A 156 35.61 -12.86 -18.34
CA ASN A 156 36.61 -11.92 -17.84
C ASN A 156 37.39 -12.42 -16.61
N ILE A 157 37.14 -13.64 -16.12
CA ILE A 157 37.79 -14.19 -14.92
C ILE A 157 39.33 -14.27 -15.07
N ASN A 158 39.80 -14.49 -16.30
CA ASN A 158 41.23 -14.55 -16.66
C ASN A 158 41.71 -13.28 -17.39
N SER A 159 40.93 -12.18 -17.35
CA SER A 159 41.31 -10.93 -18.01
C SER A 159 42.56 -10.34 -17.39
N GLU A 160 43.51 -9.90 -18.22
CA GLU A 160 44.66 -9.10 -17.80
C GLU A 160 44.23 -7.70 -17.31
N ASN A 161 43.04 -7.24 -17.72
CA ASN A 161 42.46 -6.00 -17.20
C ASN A 161 41.84 -6.26 -15.82
N ILE A 162 42.65 -6.01 -14.77
CA ILE A 162 42.27 -6.20 -13.37
C ILE A 162 41.01 -5.43 -13.00
N MET A 163 40.83 -4.20 -13.50
CA MET A 163 39.63 -3.40 -13.20
C MET A 163 38.36 -4.05 -13.78
N LEU A 164 38.43 -4.55 -15.01
CA LEU A 164 37.32 -5.21 -15.68
C LEU A 164 36.97 -6.54 -15.01
N LYS A 165 37.99 -7.33 -14.66
CA LYS A 165 37.84 -8.58 -13.93
C LYS A 165 37.12 -8.34 -12.60
N ASN A 166 37.63 -7.42 -11.78
CA ASN A 166 37.08 -7.12 -10.47
C ASN A 166 35.64 -6.60 -10.57
N TYR A 167 35.34 -5.78 -11.58
CA TYR A 167 33.99 -5.27 -11.82
C TYR A 167 32.97 -6.39 -12.05
N PHE A 168 33.25 -7.32 -12.97
CA PHE A 168 32.30 -8.40 -13.26
C PHE A 168 32.23 -9.48 -12.18
N GLU A 169 33.36 -9.78 -11.53
CA GLU A 169 33.37 -10.66 -10.36
C GLU A 169 32.47 -10.11 -9.26
N TRP A 170 32.57 -8.82 -9.00
CA TRP A 170 31.72 -8.18 -8.02
C TRP A 170 30.26 -8.17 -8.42
N LEU A 171 29.90 -7.78 -9.65
CA LEU A 171 28.51 -7.81 -10.10
C LEU A 171 27.91 -9.21 -9.97
N ASN A 172 28.70 -10.25 -10.25
CA ASN A 172 28.28 -11.63 -10.06
C ASN A 172 27.93 -11.92 -8.58
N ILE A 173 28.84 -11.62 -7.64
CA ILE A 173 28.59 -11.80 -6.20
C ILE A 173 27.35 -11.01 -5.75
N PHE A 174 27.20 -9.77 -6.19
CA PHE A 174 26.10 -8.89 -5.81
C PHE A 174 24.76 -9.41 -6.32
N SER A 175 24.70 -9.79 -7.60
CA SER A 175 23.50 -10.37 -8.21
C SER A 175 23.11 -11.71 -7.58
N GLU A 176 24.10 -12.54 -7.20
CA GLU A 176 23.87 -13.77 -6.44
C GLU A 176 23.31 -13.47 -5.05
N PHE A 177 23.78 -12.43 -4.37
CA PHE A 177 23.24 -12.03 -3.07
C PHE A 177 21.76 -11.64 -3.18
N LEU A 178 21.39 -10.81 -4.17
CA LEU A 178 20.00 -10.44 -4.42
C LEU A 178 19.11 -11.65 -4.73
N TYR A 179 19.61 -12.59 -5.52
CA TYR A 179 18.93 -13.86 -5.78
C TYR A 179 18.68 -14.64 -4.48
N ASN A 180 19.71 -14.73 -3.63
CA ASN A 180 19.65 -15.44 -2.35
C ASN A 180 18.82 -14.72 -1.28
N LEU A 181 18.48 -13.44 -1.45
CA LEU A 181 17.47 -12.74 -0.63
C LEU A 181 16.05 -12.95 -1.16
N SER A 182 15.88 -12.99 -2.50
CA SER A 182 14.58 -13.08 -3.16
C SER A 182 13.86 -14.42 -2.94
N LEU A 183 14.59 -15.54 -2.88
CA LEU A 183 14.04 -16.88 -2.64
C LEU A 183 13.51 -17.08 -1.21
N PRO A 184 14.25 -16.71 -0.15
CA PRO A 184 13.76 -16.74 1.21
C PRO A 184 12.43 -16.03 1.41
N LEU A 185 12.17 -14.94 0.69
CA LEU A 185 10.94 -14.16 0.84
C LEU A 185 9.71 -15.02 0.52
N PHE A 186 9.76 -15.75 -0.59
CA PHE A 186 8.69 -16.66 -0.96
C PHE A 186 8.39 -17.68 0.14
N ILE A 187 9.46 -18.28 0.65
CA ILE A 187 9.40 -19.35 1.63
C ILE A 187 8.92 -18.82 2.98
N LEU A 188 9.39 -17.64 3.39
CA LEU A 188 9.00 -16.98 4.64
C LEU A 188 7.50 -16.68 4.64
N ILE A 189 6.96 -16.14 3.54
CA ILE A 189 5.51 -15.86 3.43
C ILE A 189 4.69 -17.16 3.46
N ARG A 190 5.17 -18.23 2.80
CA ARG A 190 4.42 -19.49 2.70
C ARG A 190 4.48 -20.36 3.94
N SER A 191 5.64 -20.47 4.56
CA SER A 191 5.93 -21.47 5.61
C SER A 191 6.24 -20.86 6.97
N GLY A 192 6.44 -19.53 7.04
CA GLY A 192 6.81 -18.82 8.26
C GLY A 192 8.27 -19.02 8.68
N ASP A 193 9.07 -19.77 7.92
CA ASP A 193 10.45 -20.08 8.26
C ASP A 193 11.35 -20.07 7.01
N CYS A 194 12.37 -19.20 7.01
CA CYS A 194 13.40 -19.14 5.98
C CYS A 194 14.81 -19.39 6.53
N SER A 195 14.93 -19.87 7.77
CA SER A 195 16.19 -20.00 8.51
C SER A 195 17.27 -20.82 7.80
N TYR A 196 16.87 -21.80 6.98
CA TYR A 196 17.80 -22.64 6.22
C TYR A 196 18.57 -21.89 5.12
N PHE A 197 18.13 -20.70 4.71
CA PHE A 197 18.89 -19.85 3.78
C PHE A 197 19.93 -18.97 4.45
N LYS A 198 19.89 -18.87 5.78
CA LYS A 198 20.68 -17.92 6.56
C LYS A 198 22.17 -17.99 6.23
N ASP A 199 22.76 -19.18 6.29
CA ASP A 199 24.20 -19.35 6.13
C ASP A 199 24.66 -18.90 4.74
N LYS A 200 23.88 -19.19 3.71
CA LYS A 200 24.15 -18.79 2.33
C LYS A 200 24.05 -17.27 2.13
N VAL A 201 23.07 -16.63 2.77
CA VAL A 201 22.92 -15.17 2.73
C VAL A 201 24.10 -14.49 3.45
N ILE A 202 24.52 -15.02 4.60
CA ILE A 202 25.67 -14.51 5.36
C ILE A 202 26.98 -14.69 4.57
N GLU A 203 27.19 -15.86 3.99
CA GLU A 203 28.36 -16.14 3.13
C GLU A 203 28.51 -15.09 2.03
N LYS A 204 27.44 -14.84 1.28
CA LYS A 204 27.43 -13.86 0.19
C LYS A 204 27.61 -12.42 0.68
N LEU A 205 27.02 -12.05 1.82
CA LEU A 205 27.25 -10.73 2.40
C LEU A 205 28.73 -10.51 2.78
N GLU A 206 29.38 -11.52 3.36
CA GLU A 206 30.80 -11.41 3.74
C GLU A 206 31.72 -11.40 2.52
N GLU A 207 31.37 -12.08 1.42
CA GLU A 207 32.04 -11.91 0.11
C GLU A 207 31.96 -10.46 -0.35
N ILE A 208 30.76 -9.87 -0.38
CA ILE A 208 30.56 -8.47 -0.80
C ILE A 208 31.40 -7.50 0.05
N LYS A 209 31.39 -7.66 1.38
CA LYS A 209 32.14 -6.78 2.29
C LYS A 209 33.65 -6.86 2.09
N LYS A 210 34.20 -7.99 1.64
CA LYS A 210 35.62 -8.10 1.29
C LYS A 210 35.99 -7.21 0.10
N TYR A 211 35.08 -7.04 -0.87
CA TYR A 211 35.32 -6.22 -2.06
C TYR A 211 35.18 -4.72 -1.80
N TYR A 212 34.11 -4.29 -1.11
CA TYR A 212 33.78 -2.87 -0.95
C TYR A 212 34.13 -2.27 0.41
N GLY A 213 34.57 -3.11 1.35
CA GLY A 213 34.66 -2.75 2.75
C GLY A 213 33.31 -2.74 3.45
N SER A 214 33.34 -2.81 4.78
CA SER A 214 32.16 -2.81 5.63
C SER A 214 31.31 -1.53 5.53
N SER A 215 31.86 -0.44 4.98
CA SER A 215 31.17 0.83 4.82
C SER A 215 30.12 0.86 3.71
N TYR A 216 30.19 -0.07 2.77
CA TYR A 216 29.36 -0.04 1.56
C TYR A 216 27.97 -0.64 1.78
N PHE A 217 27.87 -1.63 2.66
CA PHE A 217 26.60 -2.22 3.14
C PHE A 217 26.42 -1.97 4.65
N LYS A 218 26.59 -0.73 5.13
CA LYS A 218 26.37 -0.44 6.55
C LYS A 218 24.94 -0.80 7.00
N GLU A 219 23.98 -0.57 6.11
CA GLU A 219 22.54 -0.83 6.29
C GLU A 219 22.17 -2.31 6.08
N VAL A 220 23.13 -3.18 5.73
CA VAL A 220 22.93 -4.63 5.64
C VAL A 220 24.05 -5.34 6.37
N ASN A 221 23.79 -5.67 7.62
CA ASN A 221 24.74 -6.37 8.47
C ASN A 221 24.22 -7.73 8.95
N LYS A 222 25.12 -8.46 9.62
CA LYS A 222 24.82 -9.81 10.11
C LYS A 222 23.68 -9.81 11.12
N ASP A 223 23.57 -8.77 11.96
CA ASP A 223 22.51 -8.67 12.97
C ASP A 223 21.13 -8.48 12.32
N GLU A 224 21.02 -7.75 11.21
CA GLU A 224 19.79 -7.61 10.44
C GLU A 224 19.36 -8.91 9.78
N ILE A 225 20.30 -9.62 9.16
CA ILE A 225 20.06 -10.97 8.65
C ILE A 225 19.64 -11.89 9.82
N ASP A 226 20.33 -11.83 10.95
CA ASP A 226 19.99 -12.64 12.12
C ASP A 226 18.57 -12.36 12.63
N LYS A 227 18.08 -11.12 12.57
CA LYS A 227 16.69 -10.76 12.94
C LYS A 227 15.64 -11.37 12.01
N VAL A 228 15.93 -11.40 10.70
CA VAL A 228 15.03 -11.97 9.69
C VAL A 228 15.05 -13.50 9.76
N PHE A 229 16.23 -14.10 9.87
CA PHE A 229 16.42 -15.53 9.63
C PHE A 229 16.48 -16.40 10.89
N ASN A 230 16.61 -15.85 12.11
CA ASN A 230 16.59 -16.67 13.33
C ASN A 230 15.17 -16.95 13.85
N ASN A 231 15.03 -18.11 14.49
CA ASN A 231 13.77 -18.76 14.85
C ASN A 231 13.09 -18.20 16.12
N LYS A 232 13.43 -16.98 16.57
CA LYS A 232 12.60 -16.33 17.59
C LYS A 232 11.28 -15.94 16.92
N LYS A 233 10.16 -16.14 17.63
CA LYS A 233 8.79 -15.70 17.28
C LYS A 233 8.68 -14.17 17.19
N SER A 234 9.62 -13.48 16.55
CA SER A 234 9.34 -12.14 16.04
C SER A 234 8.25 -12.26 14.99
N ASP A 235 7.39 -11.23 14.93
CA ASP A 235 6.24 -11.18 14.04
C ASP A 235 6.68 -11.52 12.61
N ILE A 236 6.10 -12.57 12.00
CA ILE A 236 6.44 -13.02 10.64
C ILE A 236 6.35 -11.84 9.67
N LYS A 237 5.40 -10.93 9.90
CA LYS A 237 5.26 -9.70 9.13
C LYS A 237 6.48 -8.79 9.25
N GLU A 238 7.01 -8.59 10.45
CA GLU A 238 8.23 -7.80 10.64
C GLU A 238 9.41 -8.42 9.87
N LYS A 239 9.55 -9.75 9.92
CA LYS A 239 10.59 -10.46 9.16
C LYS A 239 10.42 -10.28 7.64
N VAL A 240 9.18 -10.36 7.15
CA VAL A 240 8.86 -10.16 5.73
C VAL A 240 9.20 -8.74 5.31
N VAL A 241 8.76 -7.73 6.06
CA VAL A 241 9.06 -6.31 5.77
C VAL A 241 10.57 -6.07 5.71
N ARG A 242 11.31 -6.51 6.74
CA ARG A 242 12.78 -6.39 6.77
C ARG A 242 13.45 -7.06 5.57
N LEU A 243 13.00 -8.26 5.19
CA LEU A 243 13.57 -8.97 4.05
C LEU A 243 13.28 -8.24 2.73
N VAL A 244 12.09 -7.66 2.59
CA VAL A 244 11.68 -6.84 1.45
C VAL A 244 12.52 -5.57 1.35
N GLU A 245 12.75 -4.86 2.46
CA GLU A 245 13.64 -3.70 2.52
C GLU A 245 15.06 -4.08 2.05
N LEU A 246 15.59 -5.21 2.53
CA LEU A 246 16.90 -5.71 2.13
C LEU A 246 16.97 -6.03 0.63
N ILE A 247 15.96 -6.70 0.07
CA ILE A 247 15.87 -7.02 -1.36
C ILE A 247 15.86 -5.73 -2.17
N ASN A 248 15.01 -4.78 -1.81
CA ASN A 248 14.83 -3.56 -2.58
C ASN A 248 16.08 -2.67 -2.53
N TYR A 249 16.66 -2.49 -1.35
CA TYR A 249 17.94 -1.80 -1.18
C TYR A 249 19.02 -2.44 -2.07
N THR A 250 19.14 -3.77 -2.04
CA THR A 250 20.13 -4.52 -2.82
C THR A 250 19.90 -4.36 -4.33
N ALA A 251 18.64 -4.37 -4.79
CA ALA A 251 18.29 -4.18 -6.19
C ALA A 251 18.61 -2.76 -6.69
N ILE A 252 18.21 -1.73 -5.94
CA ILE A 252 18.52 -0.34 -6.24
C ILE A 252 20.04 -0.17 -6.35
N ARG A 253 20.80 -0.62 -5.35
CA ARG A 253 22.27 -0.51 -5.37
C ARG A 253 22.90 -1.22 -6.55
N LEU A 254 22.53 -2.47 -6.84
CA LEU A 254 23.05 -3.20 -7.99
C LEU A 254 22.84 -2.42 -9.30
N THR A 255 21.64 -1.86 -9.50
CA THR A 255 21.34 -1.08 -10.71
C THR A 255 22.09 0.25 -10.77
N GLU A 256 22.21 0.98 -9.65
CA GLU A 256 23.00 2.22 -9.57
C GLU A 256 24.46 1.98 -9.95
N GLU A 257 25.02 0.88 -9.46
CA GLU A 257 26.39 0.51 -9.70
C GLU A 257 26.69 0.11 -11.14
N ILE A 258 25.77 -0.61 -11.77
CA ILE A 258 25.86 -0.87 -13.20
C ILE A 258 25.82 0.46 -13.95
N LYS A 259 24.92 1.39 -13.59
CA LYS A 259 24.77 2.68 -14.29
C LYS A 259 25.97 3.60 -14.12
N SER A 260 26.63 3.59 -12.96
CA SER A 260 27.73 4.47 -12.60
C SER A 260 29.07 4.05 -13.20
N ASN A 261 29.20 2.80 -13.65
CA ASN A 261 30.47 2.25 -14.11
C ASN A 261 30.70 2.45 -15.63
N ASN A 262 31.95 2.70 -16.01
CA ASN A 262 32.36 2.84 -17.41
C ASN A 262 32.18 1.55 -18.22
N PHE A 263 32.10 0.39 -17.56
CA PHE A 263 31.89 -0.90 -18.21
C PHE A 263 30.41 -1.24 -18.45
N ARG A 264 29.47 -0.34 -18.09
CA ARG A 264 28.02 -0.56 -18.27
C ARG A 264 27.61 -0.92 -19.70
N ASN A 265 28.29 -0.36 -20.70
CA ASN A 265 27.99 -0.62 -22.12
C ASN A 265 28.24 -2.07 -22.53
N LYS A 266 28.84 -2.89 -21.65
CA LYS A 266 29.04 -4.32 -21.82
C LYS A 266 27.90 -5.16 -21.22
N ILE A 267 26.85 -4.52 -20.70
CA ILE A 267 25.62 -5.15 -20.20
C ILE A 267 24.47 -4.71 -21.12
N GLU A 268 24.01 -5.64 -21.95
CA GLU A 268 22.91 -5.58 -22.92
C GLU A 268 21.55 -5.87 -22.26
N THR A 269 21.28 -5.26 -21.11
CA THR A 269 20.00 -5.35 -20.39
C THR A 269 19.40 -3.96 -20.17
N ASN A 270 18.07 -3.87 -20.14
CA ASN A 270 17.34 -2.64 -19.84
C ASN A 270 17.37 -2.30 -18.35
N ILE A 271 18.52 -1.81 -17.87
CA ILE A 271 18.76 -1.45 -16.46
C ILE A 271 17.86 -0.30 -15.99
N ASP A 272 17.50 0.63 -16.88
CA ASP A 272 16.62 1.75 -16.54
C ASP A 272 15.21 1.27 -16.19
N GLU A 273 14.67 0.29 -16.92
CA GLU A 273 13.39 -0.33 -16.57
C GLU A 273 13.45 -1.08 -15.23
N LEU A 274 14.52 -1.83 -14.97
CA LEU A 274 14.70 -2.51 -13.67
C LEU A 274 14.77 -1.51 -12.51
N TYR A 275 15.50 -0.42 -12.68
CA TYR A 275 15.56 0.65 -11.68
C TYR A 275 14.18 1.26 -11.43
N PHE A 276 13.38 1.48 -12.48
CA PHE A 276 12.02 2.00 -12.34
C PHE A 276 11.11 1.06 -11.52
N TYR A 277 11.23 -0.25 -11.70
CA TYR A 277 10.51 -1.22 -10.87
C TYR A 277 10.95 -1.16 -9.40
N ALA A 278 12.26 -1.14 -9.12
CA ALA A 278 12.77 -1.07 -7.75
C ALA A 278 12.38 0.23 -7.01
N VAL A 279 12.33 1.36 -7.72
CA VAL A 279 11.80 2.62 -7.17
C VAL A 279 10.31 2.52 -6.87
N SER A 280 9.52 1.94 -7.80
CA SER A 280 8.08 1.74 -7.58
C SER A 280 7.79 0.78 -6.41
N GLU A 281 8.64 -0.23 -6.23
CA GLU A 281 8.67 -1.12 -5.07
C GLU A 281 8.94 -0.31 -3.78
N GLN A 282 9.93 0.59 -3.78
CA GLN A 282 10.23 1.43 -2.61
C GLN A 282 9.05 2.32 -2.21
N ASP A 283 8.42 2.96 -3.20
CA ASP A 283 7.25 3.80 -2.96
C ASP A 283 6.10 3.01 -2.32
N LEU A 284 5.87 1.77 -2.78
CA LEU A 284 4.87 0.88 -2.22
C LEU A 284 5.19 0.49 -0.77
N ILE A 285 6.45 0.15 -0.45
CA ILE A 285 6.87 -0.17 0.93
C ILE A 285 6.57 1.01 1.85
N ASN A 286 7.02 2.21 1.46
CA ASN A 286 6.87 3.42 2.25
C ASN A 286 5.38 3.71 2.54
N ASP A 287 4.50 3.53 1.55
CA ASP A 287 3.07 3.71 1.72
C ASP A 287 2.46 2.64 2.65
N LEU A 288 2.87 1.38 2.54
CA LEU A 288 2.39 0.27 3.39
C LEU A 288 2.80 0.43 4.86
N GLU A 289 4.02 0.88 5.13
CA GLU A 289 4.49 1.15 6.50
C GLU A 289 3.71 2.28 7.17
N TYR A 290 3.45 3.34 6.41
CA TYR A 290 2.72 4.50 6.91
C TYR A 290 1.27 4.17 7.27
N ILE A 291 0.62 3.30 6.49
CA ILE A 291 -0.84 3.23 6.50
C ILE A 291 -1.42 2.55 7.73
N ASN A 292 -0.72 1.60 8.36
CA ASN A 292 -1.27 0.80 9.46
C ASN A 292 -1.71 1.66 10.66
N ASN A 293 -0.78 2.47 11.20
CA ASN A 293 -1.06 3.33 12.35
C ASN A 293 -2.07 4.42 12.01
N LYS A 294 -2.02 4.92 10.77
CA LYS A 294 -2.93 5.96 10.28
C LYS A 294 -4.37 5.43 10.14
N ILE A 295 -4.55 4.20 9.65
CA ILE A 295 -5.86 3.55 9.58
C ILE A 295 -6.44 3.37 10.98
N LYS A 296 -5.64 2.83 11.93
CA LYS A 296 -6.10 2.61 13.31
C LYS A 296 -6.56 3.91 13.98
N ASN A 297 -5.72 4.95 13.92
CA ASN A 297 -6.04 6.25 14.51
C ASN A 297 -7.27 6.90 13.88
N LEU A 298 -7.42 6.80 12.55
CA LEU A 298 -8.58 7.37 11.85
C LEU A 298 -9.87 6.60 12.18
N LYS A 299 -9.78 5.27 12.28
CA LYS A 299 -10.90 4.42 12.69
C LYS A 299 -11.40 4.79 14.08
N GLU A 300 -10.51 4.96 15.07
CA GLU A 300 -10.90 5.35 16.43
C GLU A 300 -11.66 6.69 16.46
N LYS A 301 -11.22 7.67 15.66
CA LYS A 301 -11.93 8.96 15.51
C LYS A 301 -13.31 8.79 14.90
N ILE A 302 -13.43 7.97 13.85
CA ILE A 302 -14.71 7.68 13.21
C ILE A 302 -15.65 6.94 14.17
N GLU A 303 -15.15 5.97 14.94
CA GLU A 303 -15.95 5.25 15.93
C GLU A 303 -16.47 6.17 17.04
N ALA A 304 -15.63 7.07 17.55
CA ALA A 304 -16.06 8.07 18.51
C ALA A 304 -17.17 8.98 17.95
N GLU A 305 -17.03 9.44 16.71
CA GLU A 305 -18.03 10.27 16.03
C GLU A 305 -19.34 9.51 15.81
N ILE A 306 -19.28 8.22 15.42
CA ILE A 306 -20.48 7.38 15.27
C ILE A 306 -21.25 7.29 16.60
N GLU A 307 -20.55 7.10 17.72
CA GLU A 307 -21.19 7.03 19.04
C GLU A 307 -21.79 8.37 19.48
N GLU A 308 -21.20 9.50 19.10
CA GLU A 308 -21.81 10.82 19.30
C GLU A 308 -23.10 10.98 18.48
N TYR A 309 -23.10 10.54 17.22
CA TYR A 309 -24.29 10.55 16.39
C TYR A 309 -25.34 9.51 16.83
N LYS A 310 -25.01 8.45 17.57
CA LYS A 310 -26.02 7.50 18.06
C LYS A 310 -26.76 7.97 19.31
N LYS A 311 -26.21 8.93 20.05
CA LYS A 311 -26.88 9.59 21.19
C LYS A 311 -28.05 10.49 20.74
#